data_AF-A0A3C2DBD8-F1
#
_entry.id   AF-A0A3C2DBD8-F1
#
_cell.length_a   1.000
_cell.length_b   1.000
_cell.length_c   1.000
_cell.angle_alpha   90.00
_cell.angle_beta   90.00
_cell.angle_gamma   90.00
#
_symmetry.space_group_name_H-M   'P 1'
#
loop_
_entity.id
_entity.type
_entity.pdbx_description
1 polymer ?
#
loop_
_entity_poly.entity_id
_entity_poly.type
_entity_poly.pdbx_seq_one_letter_code
_entity_poly.pdbx_strand_id
1 'polypeptide(L)'
;PTEFPNDGVREGWERNNRATVHLAENLEHVPVLVLLLMPSISMTIDDDEGPMPVGPTHASVYPAIQNFMLAARSLGLGTAMTTLHRIYEDDVRDLVGIPDRYEVLAMLPLGHPTGKWGVAPRHRSAEKITSWDRFGEKRNP
;
A
#
# COMPACT_ATOMS: atom_id res chain seq x y z
N PRO A 1 13.53 13.41 -0.69
CA PRO A 1 13.13 14.81 -0.97
C PRO A 1 14.17 15.78 -0.42
N THR A 2 14.50 16.84 -1.14
CA THR A 2 15.45 17.88 -0.70
C THR A 2 14.77 19.01 0.08
N GLU A 3 13.46 19.20 -0.09
CA GLU A 3 12.67 20.25 0.56
C GLU A 3 11.38 19.70 1.17
N PHE A 4 10.93 20.32 2.27
CA PHE A 4 9.70 19.96 2.98
C PHE A 4 8.90 21.22 3.35
N PRO A 5 7.55 21.19 3.29
CA PRO A 5 6.72 22.35 3.60
C PRO A 5 6.84 22.90 5.03
N ASN A 6 7.17 22.04 6.01
CA ASN A 6 7.46 22.40 7.40
C ASN A 6 8.13 21.20 8.12
N ASP A 7 8.62 21.44 9.34
CA ASP A 7 9.33 20.45 10.14
C ASP A 7 8.46 19.25 10.53
N GLY A 8 7.18 19.44 10.84
CA GLY A 8 6.28 18.33 11.16
C GLY A 8 6.08 17.35 9.98
N VAL A 9 6.05 17.86 8.75
CA VAL A 9 6.01 17.01 7.54
C VAL A 9 7.33 16.28 7.34
N ARG A 10 8.47 16.96 7.55
CA ARG A 10 9.80 16.36 7.49
C ARG A 10 9.94 15.22 8.49
N GLU A 11 9.64 15.47 9.77
CA GLU A 11 9.70 14.47 10.84
C GLU A 11 8.81 13.26 10.57
N GLY A 12 7.59 13.51 10.06
CA GLY A 12 6.67 12.45 9.65
C GLY A 12 7.23 11.58 8.53
N TRP A 13 7.84 12.20 7.53
CA TRP A 13 8.52 11.52 6.42
C TRP A 13 9.73 10.71 6.91
N GLU A 14 10.60 11.30 7.74
CA GLU A 14 11.78 10.63 8.31
C GLU A 14 11.40 9.44 9.18
N ARG A 15 10.35 9.59 10.01
CA ARG A 15 9.81 8.49 10.82
C ARG A 15 9.31 7.36 9.93
N ASN A 16 8.56 7.67 8.88
CA ASN A 16 8.09 6.66 7.93
C ASN A 16 9.28 5.97 7.23
N ASN A 17 10.29 6.73 6.80
CA ASN A 17 11.47 6.18 6.14
C ASN A 17 12.27 5.25 7.07
N ARG A 18 12.46 5.63 8.34
CA ARG A 18 13.07 4.75 9.35
C ARG A 18 12.29 3.45 9.52
N ALA A 19 10.95 3.51 9.55
CA ALA A 19 10.12 2.31 9.66
C ALA A 19 10.24 1.41 8.42
N THR A 20 10.29 2.01 7.23
CA THR A 20 10.50 1.31 5.95
C THR A 20 11.85 0.60 5.91
N VAL A 21 12.94 1.28 6.28
CA VAL A 21 14.29 0.70 6.35
C VAL A 21 14.34 -0.41 7.39
N HIS A 22 13.79 -0.18 8.58
CA HIS A 22 13.74 -1.18 9.64
C HIS A 22 13.01 -2.45 9.19
N LEU A 23 11.88 -2.32 8.49
CA LEU A 23 11.17 -3.48 7.93
C LEU A 23 12.02 -4.25 6.91
N ALA A 24 12.75 -3.54 6.03
CA ALA A 24 13.62 -4.17 5.04
C ALA A 24 14.79 -4.93 5.67
N GLU A 25 15.42 -4.34 6.69
CA GLU A 25 16.55 -4.93 7.43
C GLU A 25 16.16 -6.06 8.38
N ASN A 26 14.86 -6.29 8.62
CA ASN A 26 14.35 -7.28 9.58
C ASN A 26 13.29 -8.20 8.97
N LEU A 27 13.20 -8.25 7.63
CA LEU A 27 12.18 -9.02 6.92
C LEU A 27 12.29 -10.52 7.20
N GLU A 28 13.50 -11.02 7.45
CA GLU A 28 13.83 -12.41 7.80
C GLU A 28 13.21 -12.86 9.14
N HIS A 29 12.86 -11.92 10.00
CA HIS A 29 12.19 -12.23 11.28
C HIS A 29 10.67 -12.37 11.12
N VAL A 30 10.12 -12.07 9.94
CA VAL A 30 8.68 -12.19 9.68
C VAL A 30 8.34 -13.65 9.37
N PRO A 31 7.37 -14.26 10.09
CA PRO A 31 7.06 -15.67 9.91
C PRO A 31 6.32 -15.97 8.61
N VAL A 32 5.57 -15.01 8.06
CA VAL A 32 4.80 -15.19 6.82
C VAL A 32 4.93 -13.96 5.93
N LEU A 33 5.29 -14.16 4.66
CA LEU A 33 5.26 -13.15 3.61
C LEU A 33 4.10 -13.46 2.67
N VAL A 34 3.13 -12.54 2.57
CA VAL A 34 2.00 -12.69 1.65
C VAL A 34 2.24 -11.82 0.42
N LEU A 35 2.28 -12.43 -0.77
CA LEU A 35 2.46 -11.74 -2.04
C LEU A 35 1.12 -11.57 -2.74
N LEU A 36 0.84 -10.35 -3.19
CA LEU A 36 -0.43 -9.97 -3.81
C LEU A 36 -0.22 -9.92 -5.31
N LEU A 37 -0.72 -10.96 -5.98
CA LEU A 37 -0.51 -11.16 -7.41
C LEU A 37 -1.75 -10.73 -8.19
N MET A 38 -1.53 -10.04 -9.30
CA MET A 38 -2.58 -9.72 -10.26
C MET A 38 -2.21 -10.32 -11.61
N PRO A 39 -3.12 -11.05 -12.28
CA PRO A 39 -2.89 -11.46 -13.65
C PRO A 39 -2.62 -10.25 -14.54
N SER A 40 -1.56 -10.33 -15.35
CA SER A 40 -1.21 -9.36 -16.40
C SER A 40 -2.15 -9.53 -17.59
N ILE A 41 -3.43 -9.26 -17.38
CA ILE A 41 -4.48 -9.30 -18.40
C ILE A 41 -4.81 -7.88 -18.84
N SER A 42 -4.95 -7.68 -20.16
CA SER A 42 -5.57 -6.47 -20.67
C SER A 42 -7.03 -6.48 -20.23
N MET A 43 -7.39 -5.49 -19.41
CA MET A 43 -8.78 -5.23 -19.02
C MET A 43 -9.29 -3.97 -19.73
N THR A 44 -8.68 -3.63 -20.86
CA THR A 44 -9.19 -2.60 -21.77
C THR A 44 -10.58 -3.02 -22.21
N ILE A 45 -11.53 -2.12 -22.00
CA ILE A 45 -12.89 -2.23 -22.51
C ILE A 45 -12.92 -1.40 -23.78
N ASP A 46 -13.48 -1.92 -24.86
CA ASP A 46 -13.67 -1.19 -26.11
C ASP A 46 -15.15 -0.85 -26.32
N ASP A 47 -15.43 0.32 -26.88
CA ASP A 47 -16.73 0.70 -27.44
C ASP A 47 -16.62 1.00 -28.94
N ASP A 48 -17.69 1.49 -29.57
CA ASP A 48 -17.72 1.83 -30.99
C ASP A 48 -16.71 2.93 -31.39
N GLU A 49 -16.19 3.70 -30.42
CA GLU A 49 -15.18 4.75 -30.59
C GLU A 49 -13.76 4.28 -30.21
N GLY A 50 -13.62 3.08 -29.62
CA GLY A 50 -12.35 2.40 -29.34
C GLY A 50 -12.10 2.11 -27.85
N PRO A 51 -10.82 2.01 -27.43
CA PRO A 51 -10.45 1.71 -26.04
C PRO A 51 -10.98 2.76 -25.05
N MET A 52 -11.83 2.33 -24.14
CA MET A 52 -12.35 3.15 -23.05
C MET A 52 -11.26 3.40 -21.99
N PRO A 53 -11.01 4.66 -21.58
CA PRO A 53 -10.03 5.01 -20.55
C PRO A 53 -10.59 4.77 -19.15
N VAL A 54 -10.81 3.51 -18.78
CA VAL A 54 -11.37 3.11 -17.47
C VAL A 54 -10.34 3.11 -16.32
N GLY A 55 -9.11 3.52 -16.61
CA GLY A 55 -8.01 3.61 -15.64
C GLY A 55 -7.31 2.27 -15.38
N PRO A 56 -6.25 2.28 -14.56
CA PRO A 56 -5.47 1.09 -14.25
C PRO A 56 -6.28 0.08 -13.45
N THR A 57 -6.46 -1.11 -14.01
CA THR A 57 -7.33 -2.15 -13.44
C THR A 57 -6.77 -2.83 -12.20
N HIS A 58 -5.46 -2.74 -11.99
CA HIS A 58 -4.81 -3.17 -10.75
C HIS A 58 -5.28 -2.38 -9.52
N ALA A 59 -5.88 -1.19 -9.69
CA ALA A 59 -6.39 -0.38 -8.58
C ALA A 59 -7.44 -1.14 -7.73
N SER A 60 -8.15 -2.10 -8.34
CA SER A 60 -9.13 -2.95 -7.65
C SER A 60 -8.53 -3.88 -6.59
N VAL A 61 -7.21 -4.09 -6.57
CA VAL A 61 -6.54 -4.93 -5.55
C VAL A 61 -6.47 -4.23 -4.19
N TYR A 62 -6.33 -2.90 -4.17
CA TYR A 62 -6.01 -2.17 -2.94
C TYR A 62 -7.10 -2.25 -1.87
N PRO A 63 -8.41 -2.23 -2.21
CA PRO A 63 -9.47 -2.55 -1.25
C PRO A 63 -9.35 -3.96 -0.65
N ALA A 64 -8.96 -4.96 -1.44
CA ALA A 64 -8.73 -6.32 -0.94
C ALA A 64 -7.54 -6.36 0.04
N ILE A 65 -6.45 -5.66 -0.29
CA ILE A 65 -5.29 -5.49 0.59
C ILE A 65 -5.72 -4.83 1.91
N GLN A 66 -6.50 -3.75 1.84
CA GLN A 66 -6.99 -3.07 3.03
C GLN A 66 -7.85 -4.00 3.91
N ASN A 67 -8.77 -4.76 3.31
CA ASN A 67 -9.59 -5.73 4.04
C ASN A 67 -8.74 -6.81 4.70
N PHE A 68 -7.73 -7.34 4.00
CA PHE A 68 -6.77 -8.28 4.57
C PHE A 68 -6.07 -7.71 5.80
N MET A 69 -5.57 -6.47 5.72
CA MET A 69 -4.90 -5.81 6.84
C MET A 69 -5.83 -5.56 8.03
N LEU A 70 -7.10 -5.20 7.77
CA LEU A 70 -8.12 -5.04 8.81
C LEU A 70 -8.44 -6.37 9.50
N ALA A 71 -8.57 -7.45 8.72
CA ALA A 71 -8.79 -8.79 9.25
C ALA A 71 -7.60 -9.26 10.10
N ALA A 72 -6.37 -9.12 9.60
CA ALA A 72 -5.15 -9.42 10.36
C ALA A 72 -5.12 -8.66 11.70
N ARG A 73 -5.43 -7.36 11.68
CA ARG A 73 -5.52 -6.54 12.89
C ARG A 73 -6.58 -7.07 13.87
N SER A 74 -7.76 -7.47 13.37
CA SER A 74 -8.83 -8.01 14.22
C SER A 74 -8.43 -9.33 14.91
N LEU A 75 -7.50 -10.08 14.32
CA LEU A 75 -6.95 -11.33 14.85
C LEU A 75 -5.72 -11.10 15.74
N GLY A 76 -5.34 -9.85 16.03
CA GLY A 76 -4.16 -9.53 16.83
C GLY A 76 -2.83 -9.70 16.09
N LEU A 77 -2.86 -9.83 14.76
CA LEU A 77 -1.68 -9.89 13.91
C LEU A 77 -1.26 -8.48 13.46
N GLY A 78 0.04 -8.32 13.23
CA GLY A 78 0.66 -7.14 12.65
C GLY A 78 0.97 -7.33 11.18
N THR A 79 0.80 -6.28 10.38
CA THR A 79 1.17 -6.26 8.96
C THR A 79 1.43 -4.84 8.46
N ALA A 80 2.14 -4.71 7.34
CA ALA A 80 2.36 -3.47 6.60
C ALA A 80 2.33 -3.76 5.09
N MET A 81 1.77 -2.87 4.29
CA MET A 81 1.88 -2.97 2.83
C MET A 81 3.21 -2.38 2.38
N THR A 82 4.02 -3.15 1.67
CA THR A 82 5.30 -2.69 1.12
C THR A 82 5.50 -3.14 -0.33
N THR A 83 6.14 -2.27 -1.11
CA THR A 83 6.56 -2.54 -2.49
C THR A 83 8.09 -2.53 -2.63
N LEU A 84 8.85 -2.42 -1.53
CA LEU A 84 10.31 -2.37 -1.57
C LEU A 84 10.95 -3.61 -2.22
N HIS A 85 10.33 -4.78 -2.05
CA HIS A 85 10.78 -6.04 -2.64
C HIS A 85 10.88 -5.97 -4.17
N ARG A 86 10.22 -5.00 -4.83
CA ARG A 86 10.28 -4.83 -6.28
C ARG A 86 11.68 -4.47 -6.81
N ILE A 87 12.59 -4.01 -5.95
CA ILE A 87 14.01 -3.84 -6.31
C ILE A 87 14.65 -5.21 -6.67
N TYR A 88 14.11 -6.28 -6.12
CA TYR A 88 14.53 -7.67 -6.32
C TYR A 88 13.38 -8.51 -6.91
N GLU A 89 12.56 -7.90 -7.78
CA GLU A 89 11.34 -8.53 -8.31
C GLU A 89 11.63 -9.88 -8.98
N ASP A 90 12.64 -9.94 -9.85
CA ASP A 90 13.02 -11.17 -10.55
C ASP A 90 13.45 -12.28 -9.57
N ASP A 91 14.30 -11.95 -8.60
CA ASP A 91 14.76 -12.91 -7.58
C ASP A 91 13.59 -13.47 -6.76
N VAL A 92 12.63 -12.61 -6.36
CA VAL A 92 11.43 -13.02 -5.61
C VAL A 92 10.54 -13.92 -6.46
N ARG A 93 10.36 -13.58 -7.75
CA ARG A 93 9.56 -14.37 -8.68
C ARG A 93 10.14 -15.76 -8.87
N ASP A 94 11.44 -15.86 -9.10
CA ASP A 94 12.13 -17.13 -9.29
C ASP A 94 12.10 -17.99 -8.01
N LEU A 95 12.33 -17.37 -6.85
CA LEU A 95 12.35 -18.07 -5.57
C LEU A 95 11.05 -18.81 -5.25
N VAL A 96 9.90 -18.22 -5.58
CA VAL A 96 8.56 -18.80 -5.30
C VAL A 96 7.84 -19.30 -6.55
N GLY A 97 8.49 -19.29 -7.72
CA GLY A 97 7.95 -19.80 -8.98
C GLY A 97 6.74 -19.01 -9.50
N ILE A 98 6.75 -17.68 -9.40
CA ILE A 98 5.65 -16.84 -9.91
C ILE A 98 5.68 -16.81 -11.45
N PRO A 99 4.61 -17.21 -12.14
CA PRO A 99 4.58 -17.18 -13.60
C PRO A 99 4.56 -15.76 -14.18
N ASP A 100 5.18 -15.55 -15.36
CA ASP A 100 5.26 -14.28 -16.11
C ASP A 100 3.94 -13.55 -16.35
N ARG A 101 2.84 -14.30 -16.38
CA ARG A 101 1.48 -13.74 -16.51
C ARG A 101 0.95 -13.07 -15.24
N TYR A 102 1.75 -12.93 -14.18
CA TYR A 102 1.38 -12.25 -12.95
C TYR A 102 2.36 -11.14 -12.60
N GLU A 103 1.80 -10.02 -12.18
CA GLU A 103 2.52 -8.92 -11.54
C GLU A 103 2.41 -9.03 -10.01
N VAL A 104 3.51 -8.76 -9.30
CA VAL A 104 3.52 -8.63 -7.83
C VAL A 104 3.20 -7.19 -7.46
N LEU A 105 1.97 -6.94 -7.00
CA LEU A 105 1.51 -5.58 -6.68
C LEU A 105 1.98 -5.11 -5.31
N ALA A 106 2.04 -6.02 -4.33
CA ALA A 106 2.47 -5.71 -2.98
C ALA A 106 2.93 -6.96 -2.24
N MET A 107 3.73 -6.73 -1.20
CA MET A 107 4.03 -7.72 -0.16
C MET A 107 3.43 -7.24 1.16
N LEU A 108 2.84 -8.18 1.90
CA LEU A 108 2.28 -8.00 3.23
C LEU A 108 3.01 -8.95 4.19
N PRO A 109 4.07 -8.48 4.87
CA PRO A 109 4.68 -9.23 5.96
C PRO A 109 3.64 -9.38 7.08
N LEU A 110 3.48 -10.59 7.62
CA LEU A 110 2.41 -10.93 8.57
C LEU A 110 2.99 -11.74 9.73
N GLY A 111 2.62 -11.38 10.95
CA GLY A 111 3.02 -12.14 12.14
C GLY A 111 2.45 -11.57 13.43
N HIS A 112 2.81 -12.19 14.55
CA HIS A 112 2.50 -11.64 15.87
C HIS A 112 3.43 -10.46 16.16
N PRO A 113 2.89 -9.31 16.59
CA PRO A 113 3.72 -8.20 16.96
C PRO A 113 4.63 -8.45 18.15
N THR A 114 5.84 -7.91 18.10
CA THR A 114 6.73 -7.82 19.28
C THR A 114 6.36 -6.66 20.22
N GLY A 115 5.48 -5.76 19.79
CA GLY A 115 5.04 -4.58 20.56
C GLY A 115 3.58 -4.21 20.36
N LYS A 116 3.18 -3.07 20.94
CA LYS A 116 1.83 -2.50 20.79
C LYS A 116 1.84 -1.39 19.74
N TRP A 117 0.76 -1.31 18.98
CA TRP A 117 0.60 -0.39 17.85
C TRP A 117 -0.61 0.47 18.19
N GLY A 118 -0.41 1.78 18.23
CA GLY A 118 -1.50 2.73 18.42
C GLY A 118 -2.41 2.81 17.20
N VAL A 119 -3.39 3.69 17.29
CA VAL A 119 -4.07 4.22 16.11
C VAL A 119 -3.11 5.18 15.43
N ALA A 120 -2.85 4.98 14.14
CA ALA A 120 -1.98 5.89 13.39
C ALA A 120 -2.57 7.32 13.43
N PRO A 121 -1.76 8.35 13.74
CA PRO A 121 -2.25 9.71 13.85
C PRO A 121 -2.80 10.18 12.50
N ARG A 122 -4.06 10.66 12.51
CA ARG A 122 -4.69 11.33 11.38
C ARG A 122 -4.41 12.83 11.50
N HIS A 123 -3.29 13.28 10.94
CA HIS A 123 -2.82 14.67 11.10
C HIS A 123 -3.72 15.73 10.45
N ARG A 124 -4.53 15.34 9.45
CA ARG A 124 -5.53 16.21 8.82
C ARG A 124 -6.91 15.76 9.29
N SER A 125 -7.71 16.70 9.76
CA SER A 125 -9.12 16.45 10.09
C SER A 125 -9.90 16.12 8.82
N ALA A 126 -11.07 15.49 8.97
CA ALA A 126 -11.91 15.10 7.84
C ALA A 126 -12.27 16.31 6.97
N GLU A 127 -12.65 17.42 7.59
CA GLU A 127 -13.04 18.67 6.93
C GLU A 127 -11.91 19.26 6.06
N LYS A 128 -10.65 19.06 6.48
CA LYS A 128 -9.49 19.51 5.70
C LYS A 128 -9.29 18.69 4.43
N ILE A 129 -9.68 17.42 4.40
CA ILE A 129 -9.44 16.52 3.26
C ILE A 129 -10.67 16.24 2.39
N THR A 130 -11.88 16.46 2.90
CA THR A 130 -13.12 16.32 2.13
C THR A 130 -13.48 17.62 1.40
N SER A 131 -14.13 17.50 0.25
CA SER A 131 -14.64 18.63 -0.52
C SER A 131 -16.11 18.43 -0.86
N TRP A 132 -16.88 19.51 -0.88
CA TRP A 132 -18.31 19.50 -1.21
C TRP A 132 -18.51 19.91 -2.66
N ASP A 133 -19.01 19.01 -3.50
CA ASP A 133 -19.33 19.21 -4.93
C ASP A 133 -18.13 19.55 -5.85
N ARG A 134 -17.27 20.50 -5.46
CA ARG A 134 -16.09 20.97 -6.21
C ARG A 134 -14.82 20.81 -5.38
N PHE A 135 -13.72 20.49 -6.06
CA PHE A 135 -12.42 20.36 -5.39
C PHE A 135 -12.06 21.64 -4.64
N GLY A 136 -11.71 21.50 -3.36
CA GLY A 136 -11.38 22.62 -2.47
C GLY A 136 -12.56 23.24 -1.73
N GLU A 137 -13.80 23.07 -2.19
CA GLU A 137 -14.98 23.68 -1.55
C GLU A 137 -15.26 23.08 -0.17
N LYS A 138 -15.47 23.94 0.84
CA LYS A 138 -15.65 23.56 2.25
C LYS A 138 -17.00 24.07 2.75
N ARG A 139 -17.81 23.20 3.36
CA ARG A 139 -18.87 23.65 4.26
C ARG A 139 -18.26 23.96 5.61
N ASN A 140 -18.43 25.19 6.06
CA ASN A 140 -18.35 25.47 7.50
C ASN A 140 -19.62 24.86 8.15
N PRO A 141 -19.49 24.12 9.26
CA PRO A 141 -20.64 23.83 10.10
C PRO A 141 -21.24 25.12 10.68
#